data_AF-A0A0L0UQ79-F1
#
_entry.id   AF-A0A0L0UQ79-F1
#
_cell.length_a   1.000
_cell.length_b   1.000
_cell.length_c   1.000
_cell.angle_alpha   90.00
_cell.angle_beta   90.00
_cell.angle_gamma   90.00
#
_symmetry.space_group_name_H-M   'P 1'
#
loop_
_entity.id
_entity.type
_entity.pdbx_description
1 polymer ?
#
loop_
_entity_poly.entity_id
_entity_poly.type
_entity_poly.pdbx_seq_one_letter_code
_entity_poly.pdbx_strand_id
1 'polypeptide(L)'
;MSPDLLPILTEFNFKHWKRNIFSYCQSKNIDDHLESDIVATATPETVEALRKEKKAAAGTMTLHMGDEYCTKFVTDENKSQPHLIWKLLNDHFLANTPQNQALVYQKFLDVTFETTLSKFINIIDSHVADIIA
;
A
#
# COMPACT_ATOMS: atom_id res chain seq x y z
N MET A 1 -15.67 -1.30 4.90
CA MET A 1 -14.76 -0.46 5.71
C MET A 1 -15.02 1.00 5.34
N SER A 2 -15.12 1.92 6.30
CA SER A 2 -15.26 3.36 5.99
C SER A 2 -13.92 3.89 5.45
N PRO A 3 -13.89 4.80 4.45
CA PRO A 3 -12.64 5.39 3.97
C PRO A 3 -11.85 6.12 5.08
N ASP A 4 -12.55 6.71 6.05
CA ASP A 4 -11.94 7.51 7.13
C ASP A 4 -11.10 6.68 8.12
N LEU A 5 -11.11 5.35 8.00
CA LEU A 5 -10.35 4.43 8.86
C LEU A 5 -9.07 3.91 8.20
N LEU A 6 -8.80 4.29 6.95
CA LEU A 6 -7.59 3.86 6.26
C LEU A 6 -6.38 4.65 6.77
N PRO A 7 -5.26 3.98 7.07
CA PRO A 7 -4.06 4.65 7.57
C PRO A 7 -3.45 5.56 6.50
N ILE A 8 -2.83 6.66 6.93
CA ILE A 8 -1.93 7.43 6.07
C ILE A 8 -0.58 6.70 6.00
N LEU A 9 0.00 6.61 4.80
CA LEU A 9 1.28 5.95 4.59
C LEU A 9 2.42 6.69 5.31
N THR A 10 3.24 5.93 6.02
CA THR A 10 4.50 6.36 6.63
C THR A 10 5.61 5.37 6.27
N GLU A 11 6.86 5.75 6.53
CA GLU A 11 8.00 4.84 6.35
C GLU A 11 7.90 3.57 7.20
N PHE A 12 7.13 3.64 8.29
CA PHE A 12 7.02 2.54 9.24
C PHE A 12 5.87 1.58 8.96
N ASN A 13 4.82 2.01 8.25
CA ASN A 13 3.57 1.24 8.19
C ASN A 13 3.24 0.64 6.81
N PHE A 14 4.14 0.69 5.82
CA PHE A 14 3.82 0.30 4.44
C PHE A 14 3.10 -1.05 4.30
N LYS A 15 3.54 -2.12 4.98
CA LYS A 15 2.86 -3.44 4.92
C LYS A 15 1.40 -3.37 5.40
N HIS A 16 1.16 -2.68 6.52
CA HIS A 16 -0.18 -2.48 7.06
C HIS A 16 -1.02 -1.60 6.15
N TRP A 17 -0.44 -0.50 5.66
CA TRP A 17 -1.06 0.41 4.71
C TRP A 17 -1.48 -0.32 3.43
N LYS A 18 -0.54 -1.01 2.78
CA LYS A 18 -0.75 -1.79 1.55
C LYS A 18 -1.93 -2.74 1.71
N ARG A 19 -1.96 -3.53 2.79
CA ARG A 19 -3.05 -4.47 3.07
C ARG A 19 -4.40 -3.76 3.17
N ASN A 20 -4.50 -2.66 3.93
CA ASN A 20 -5.77 -1.97 4.12
C ASN A 20 -6.27 -1.30 2.84
N ILE A 21 -5.39 -0.68 2.05
CA ILE A 21 -5.75 -0.09 0.75
C ILE A 21 -6.26 -1.18 -0.19
N PHE A 22 -5.53 -2.30 -0.30
CA PHE A 22 -5.93 -3.41 -1.15
C PHE A 22 -7.30 -3.96 -0.73
N SER A 23 -7.49 -4.28 0.55
CA SER A 23 -8.78 -4.78 1.08
C SER A 23 -9.93 -3.78 0.90
N TYR A 24 -9.66 -2.48 0.99
CA TYR A 24 -10.67 -1.46 0.72
C TYR A 24 -11.08 -1.45 -0.76
N CYS A 25 -10.10 -1.43 -1.67
CA CYS A 25 -10.36 -1.52 -3.11
C CYS A 25 -11.12 -2.80 -3.47
N GLN A 26 -10.76 -3.93 -2.85
CA GLN A 26 -11.47 -5.20 -3.02
C GLN A 26 -12.93 -5.13 -2.55
N SER A 27 -13.20 -4.46 -1.43
CA SER A 27 -14.58 -4.24 -0.96
C SER A 27 -15.44 -3.39 -1.90
N LYS A 28 -14.80 -2.72 -2.87
CA LYS A 28 -15.42 -1.91 -3.92
C LYS A 28 -15.33 -2.56 -5.31
N ASN A 29 -14.71 -3.73 -5.45
CA ASN A 29 -14.39 -4.40 -6.71
C ASN A 29 -13.56 -3.53 -7.66
N ILE A 30 -12.56 -2.82 -7.15
CA ILE A 30 -11.65 -1.98 -7.95
C ILE A 30 -10.17 -2.32 -7.75
N ASP A 31 -9.86 -3.41 -7.02
CA ASP A 31 -8.51 -3.86 -6.68
C ASP A 31 -7.69 -4.28 -7.90
N ASP A 32 -8.31 -4.86 -8.92
CA ASP A 32 -7.62 -5.25 -10.15
C ASP A 32 -6.89 -4.07 -10.84
N HIS A 33 -7.40 -2.84 -10.67
CA HIS A 33 -6.78 -1.62 -11.20
C HIS A 33 -5.49 -1.22 -10.45
N LEU A 34 -5.28 -1.73 -9.23
CA LEU A 34 -4.02 -1.57 -8.49
C LEU A 34 -2.90 -2.43 -9.07
N GLU A 35 -3.23 -3.52 -9.76
CA GLU A 35 -2.24 -4.49 -10.23
C GLU A 35 -2.02 -4.43 -11.73
N SER A 36 -2.99 -3.90 -12.50
CA SER A 36 -2.93 -3.88 -13.96
C SER A 36 -3.67 -2.70 -14.60
N ASP A 37 -3.38 -2.43 -15.88
CA ASP A 37 -4.18 -1.51 -16.70
C ASP A 37 -5.29 -2.23 -17.46
N ILE A 38 -6.37 -2.58 -16.76
CA ILE A 38 -7.53 -3.28 -17.35
C ILE A 38 -8.19 -2.44 -18.45
N VAL A 39 -8.12 -1.11 -18.32
CA VAL A 39 -8.72 -0.17 -19.30
C VAL A 39 -8.03 -0.30 -20.66
N ALA A 40 -6.74 -0.67 -20.71
CA ALA A 40 -6.01 -0.84 -21.96
C ALA A 40 -6.59 -1.95 -22.86
N THR A 41 -7.29 -2.92 -22.28
CA THR A 41 -7.92 -4.04 -22.99
C THR A 41 -9.45 -3.98 -22.98
N ALA A 42 -10.04 -2.83 -22.59
CA ALA A 42 -11.48 -2.67 -22.47
C ALA A 42 -12.18 -2.64 -23.83
N THR A 43 -13.41 -3.16 -23.87
CA THR A 43 -14.30 -3.00 -25.03
C THR A 43 -14.97 -1.63 -25.01
N PRO A 44 -15.50 -1.13 -26.15
CA PRO A 44 -16.22 0.15 -26.19
C PRO A 44 -17.39 0.25 -25.21
N GLU A 45 -18.04 -0.87 -24.88
CA GLU A 45 -19.19 -0.92 -23.97
C GLU A 45 -18.79 -0.80 -22.50
N THR A 46 -17.56 -1.18 -22.15
CA THR A 46 -17.08 -1.28 -20.76
C THR A 46 -16.06 -0.20 -20.38
N VAL A 47 -15.43 0.44 -21.38
CA VAL A 47 -14.30 1.36 -21.19
C VAL A 47 -14.61 2.52 -20.24
N GLU A 48 -15.82 3.09 -20.28
CA GLU A 48 -16.14 4.26 -19.46
C GLU A 48 -16.35 3.89 -17.99
N ALA A 49 -16.99 2.74 -17.73
CA ALA A 49 -17.12 2.20 -16.37
C ALA A 49 -15.74 1.89 -15.76
N LEU A 50 -14.89 1.19 -16.52
CA LEU A 50 -13.53 0.85 -16.08
C LEU A 50 -12.66 2.09 -15.86
N ARG A 51 -12.80 3.15 -16.66
CA ARG A 51 -12.11 4.43 -16.42
C ARG A 51 -12.54 5.08 -15.11
N LYS A 52 -13.82 5.04 -14.78
CA LYS A 52 -14.34 5.58 -13.52
C LYS A 52 -13.78 4.82 -12.32
N GLU A 53 -13.77 3.49 -12.39
CA GLU A 53 -13.19 2.63 -11.36
C GLU A 53 -11.69 2.84 -11.19
N LYS A 54 -10.94 2.90 -12.30
CA LYS A 54 -9.51 3.23 -12.31
C LYS A 54 -9.22 4.56 -11.61
N LYS A 55 -10.01 5.60 -11.90
CA LYS A 55 -9.91 6.89 -11.21
C LYS A 55 -10.23 6.80 -9.73
N ALA A 56 -11.21 5.99 -9.34
CA ALA A 56 -11.56 5.78 -7.93
C ALA A 56 -10.44 5.05 -7.17
N ALA A 57 -9.80 4.05 -7.78
CA ALA A 57 -8.65 3.36 -7.21
C ALA A 57 -7.46 4.31 -7.05
N ALA A 58 -7.14 5.09 -8.08
CA ALA A 58 -6.10 6.12 -8.01
C ALA A 58 -6.36 7.12 -6.89
N GLY A 59 -7.59 7.68 -6.84
CA GLY A 59 -8.00 8.64 -5.82
C GLY A 59 -7.85 8.09 -4.41
N THR A 60 -8.30 6.85 -4.18
CA THR A 60 -8.16 6.15 -2.88
C THR A 60 -6.69 6.02 -2.48
N MET A 61 -5.82 5.60 -3.39
CA MET A 61 -4.39 5.50 -3.10
C MET A 61 -3.79 6.85 -2.72
N THR A 62 -3.97 7.88 -3.55
CA THR A 62 -3.40 9.21 -3.30
C THR A 62 -3.93 9.85 -2.03
N LEU A 63 -5.21 9.68 -1.71
CA LEU A 63 -5.82 10.25 -0.49
C LEU A 63 -5.15 9.72 0.78
N HIS A 64 -4.76 8.45 0.77
CA HIS A 64 -4.16 7.79 1.92
C HIS A 64 -2.63 7.67 1.84
N MET A 65 -2.00 8.23 0.82
CA MET A 65 -0.55 8.19 0.64
C MET A 65 0.18 9.26 1.47
N GLY A 66 -0.48 10.38 1.77
CA GLY A 66 0.13 11.52 2.46
C GLY A 66 1.06 12.35 1.57
N ASP A 67 1.30 13.60 1.96
CA ASP A 67 1.92 14.62 1.10
C ASP A 67 3.36 14.27 0.69
N GLU A 68 4.15 13.72 1.60
CA GLU A 68 5.54 13.34 1.35
C GLU A 68 5.64 12.32 0.19
N TYR A 69 4.89 11.22 0.31
CA TYR A 69 4.93 10.15 -0.68
C TYR A 69 4.17 10.49 -1.96
N CYS A 70 3.10 11.30 -1.87
CA CYS A 70 2.48 11.90 -3.05
C CYS A 70 3.50 12.70 -3.86
N THR A 71 4.26 13.58 -3.20
CA THR A 71 5.30 14.39 -3.86
C THR A 71 6.38 13.53 -4.51
N LYS A 72 6.73 12.40 -3.88
CA LYS A 72 7.81 11.51 -4.33
C LYS A 72 7.39 10.59 -5.48
N PHE A 73 6.16 10.10 -5.49
CA PHE A 73 5.74 9.00 -6.36
C PHE A 73 4.65 9.36 -7.37
N VAL A 74 3.97 10.49 -7.21
CA VAL A 74 2.85 10.89 -8.07
C VAL A 74 3.28 12.02 -8.99
N THR A 75 3.10 11.81 -10.29
CA THR A 75 3.41 12.76 -11.35
C THR A 75 2.18 13.01 -12.22
N ASP A 76 2.24 14.02 -13.10
CA ASP A 76 1.15 14.30 -14.03
C ASP A 76 0.87 13.12 -14.99
N GLU A 77 1.88 12.34 -15.31
CA GLU A 77 1.79 11.17 -16.18
C GLU A 77 1.13 9.97 -15.48
N ASN A 78 1.41 9.77 -14.19
CA ASN A 78 0.99 8.56 -13.47
C ASN A 78 -0.20 8.76 -12.50
N LYS A 79 -0.62 10.00 -12.20
CA LYS A 79 -1.68 10.30 -11.21
C LYS A 79 -3.03 9.62 -11.47
N SER A 80 -3.27 9.17 -12.71
CA SER A 80 -4.47 8.40 -13.09
C SER A 80 -4.18 6.93 -13.37
N GLN A 81 -2.98 6.44 -13.01
CA GLN A 81 -2.45 5.12 -13.29
C GLN A 81 -2.12 4.41 -11.96
N PRO A 82 -3.14 3.91 -11.23
CA PRO A 82 -2.95 3.34 -9.90
C PRO A 82 -1.94 2.19 -9.89
N HIS A 83 -1.96 1.31 -10.89
CA HIS A 83 -0.99 0.22 -11.02
C HIS A 83 0.47 0.66 -11.11
N LEU A 84 0.77 1.80 -11.75
CA LEU A 84 2.14 2.33 -11.83
C LEU A 84 2.59 2.82 -10.46
N ILE A 85 1.74 3.57 -9.77
CA ILE A 85 2.02 4.08 -8.42
C ILE A 85 2.17 2.92 -7.44
N TRP A 86 1.28 1.92 -7.54
CA TRP A 86 1.30 0.73 -6.68
C TRP A 86 2.61 -0.03 -6.85
N LYS A 87 3.05 -0.23 -8.09
CA LYS A 87 4.34 -0.84 -8.39
C LYS A 87 5.49 -0.04 -7.79
N LEU A 88 5.54 1.28 -8.00
CA LEU A 88 6.61 2.14 -7.46
C LEU A 88 6.73 2.06 -5.94
N LEU A 89 5.60 2.04 -5.23
CA LEU A 89 5.60 1.90 -3.78
C LEU A 89 6.11 0.52 -3.34
N ASN A 90 5.67 -0.55 -4.01
CA ASN A 90 6.18 -1.90 -3.73
C ASN A 90 7.68 -1.99 -3.98
N ASP A 91 8.15 -1.48 -5.12
CA ASP A 91 9.57 -1.46 -5.48
C ASP A 91 10.37 -0.62 -4.47
N HIS A 92 9.80 0.45 -3.91
CA HIS A 92 10.49 1.25 -2.90
C HIS A 92 10.58 0.56 -1.53
N PHE A 93 9.44 0.12 -1.00
CA PHE A 93 9.34 -0.35 0.38
C PHE A 93 9.63 -1.84 0.58
N LEU A 94 9.49 -2.64 -0.47
CA LEU A 94 9.78 -4.08 -0.43
C LEU A 94 11.13 -4.43 -1.05
N ALA A 95 11.87 -3.45 -1.59
CA ALA A 95 13.22 -3.71 -2.06
C ALA A 95 14.12 -4.15 -0.90
N ASN A 96 14.93 -5.18 -1.16
CA ASN A 96 15.93 -5.68 -0.22
C ASN A 96 17.18 -4.79 -0.24
N THR A 97 17.02 -3.52 0.14
CA THR A 97 18.13 -2.56 0.26
C THR A 97 18.68 -2.55 1.69
N PRO A 98 19.97 -2.22 1.90
CA PRO A 98 20.53 -2.07 3.24
C PRO A 98 19.75 -1.09 4.12
N GLN A 99 19.21 -0.01 3.53
CA GLN A 99 18.40 0.98 4.23
C GLN A 99 17.07 0.40 4.72
N ASN A 100 16.35 -0.33 3.85
CA ASN A 100 15.11 -0.99 4.25
C ASN A 100 15.35 -2.06 5.32
N GLN A 101 16.45 -2.82 5.20
CA GLN A 101 16.83 -3.81 6.22
C GLN A 101 17.18 -3.14 7.56
N ALA A 102 17.89 -2.01 7.55
CA ALA A 102 18.15 -1.23 8.76
C ALA A 102 16.86 -0.71 9.41
N LEU A 103 15.90 -0.22 8.61
CA LEU A 103 14.58 0.21 9.10
C LEU A 103 13.78 -0.95 9.71
N VAL A 104 13.79 -2.13 9.10
CA VAL A 104 13.14 -3.34 9.64
C VAL A 104 13.77 -3.72 10.98
N TYR A 105 15.09 -3.70 11.08
CA TYR A 105 15.80 -3.97 12.33
C TYR A 105 15.51 -2.92 13.41
N GLN A 106 15.48 -1.64 13.05
CA GLN A 106 15.13 -0.56 13.97
C GLN A 106 13.72 -0.75 14.54
N LYS A 107 12.74 -1.08 13.69
CA LYS A 107 11.36 -1.40 14.13
C LYS A 107 11.32 -2.55 15.13
N PHE A 108 12.17 -3.56 14.96
CA PHE A 108 12.27 -4.67 15.90
C PHE A 108 12.85 -4.23 17.25
N LEU A 109 13.88 -3.38 17.24
CA LEU A 109 14.48 -2.86 18.48
C LEU A 109 13.52 -1.95 19.28
N ASP A 110 12.61 -1.26 18.60
CA ASP A 110 11.61 -0.40 19.23
C ASP A 110 10.43 -1.19 19.86
N VAL A 111 10.35 -2.51 19.68
CA VAL A 111 9.28 -3.33 20.26
C VAL A 111 9.46 -3.42 21.78
N THR A 112 8.50 -2.85 22.51
CA THR A 112 8.40 -2.98 23.98
C THR A 112 7.42 -4.07 24.39
N PHE A 113 7.53 -4.56 25.64
CA PHE A 113 6.58 -5.54 26.17
C PHE A 113 5.14 -5.03 26.07
N GLU A 114 4.27 -5.90 25.54
CA GLU A 114 2.84 -5.63 25.38
C GLU A 114 2.01 -6.16 26.54
N THR A 115 0.73 -5.78 26.58
CA THR A 115 -0.20 -6.14 27.68
C THR A 115 -0.23 -7.62 28.10
N THR A 116 0.07 -8.57 27.20
CA THR A 116 0.17 -9.99 27.54
C THR A 116 1.34 -10.66 26.82
N LEU A 117 1.88 -11.73 27.43
CA LEU A 117 2.96 -12.52 26.84
C LEU A 117 2.61 -13.08 25.46
N SER A 118 1.37 -13.56 25.27
CA SER A 118 0.93 -14.09 23.97
C SER A 118 0.89 -13.01 22.89
N LYS A 119 0.40 -11.81 23.20
CA LYS A 119 0.42 -10.68 22.25
C LYS A 119 1.85 -10.27 21.93
N PHE A 120 2.71 -10.20 22.94
CA PHE A 120 4.11 -9.86 22.77
C PHE A 120 4.84 -10.87 21.86
N ILE A 121 4.68 -12.17 22.10
CA ILE A 121 5.27 -13.24 21.26
C ILE A 121 4.79 -13.11 19.81
N ASN A 122 3.48 -12.91 19.58
CA ASN A 122 2.96 -12.76 18.21
C ASN A 122 3.56 -11.55 17.48
N ILE A 123 3.83 -10.45 18.20
CA ILE A 123 4.49 -9.27 17.63
C ILE A 123 5.95 -9.59 17.30
N ILE A 124 6.68 -10.22 18.22
CA ILE A 124 8.06 -10.64 18.00
C ILE A 124 8.15 -11.56 16.78
N ASP A 125 7.30 -12.58 16.66
CA ASP A 125 7.27 -13.50 15.52
C ASP A 125 7.02 -12.75 14.21
N SER A 126 6.09 -11.79 14.20
CA SER A 126 5.82 -10.97 13.01
C SER A 126 7.03 -10.11 12.61
N HIS A 127 7.75 -9.52 13.57
CA HIS A 127 8.92 -8.72 13.27
C HIS A 127 10.13 -9.57 12.85
N VAL A 128 10.29 -10.77 13.43
CA VAL A 128 11.34 -11.72 13.00
C VAL A 128 11.08 -12.19 11.58
N ALA A 129 9.84 -12.52 11.22
CA ALA A 129 9.46 -12.86 9.84
C ALA A 129 9.82 -11.74 8.85
N ASP A 130 9.69 -10.48 9.27
CA ASP A 130 10.05 -9.32 8.46
C ASP A 130 11.56 -9.15 8.25
N ILE A 131 12.40 -9.58 9.21
CA ILE A 131 13.87 -9.54 9.13
C ILE A 131 14.42 -10.60 8.17
N ILE A 132 13.77 -11.75 8.09
CA ILE A 132 14.24 -12.91 7.30
C ILE A 132 13.70 -12.95 5.86
N ALA A 133 12.79 -12.03 5.51
CA ALA A 133 12.16 -11.93 4.19
C ALA A 133 13.02 -11.13 3.19
#